data_AF-A0A7V0T5J4-F1
#
_entry.id   AF-A0A7V0T5J4-F1
#
_cell.length_a   1.000
_cell.length_b   1.000
_cell.length_c   1.000
_cell.angle_alpha   90.00
_cell.angle_beta   90.00
_cell.angle_gamma   90.00
#
_symmetry.space_group_name_H-M   'P 1'
#
loop_
_entity.id
_entity.type
_entity.pdbx_description
1 polymer ?
#
loop_
_entity_poly.entity_id
_entity_poly.type
_entity_poly.pdbx_seq_one_letter_code
_entity_poly.pdbx_strand_id
1 'polypeptide(L)'
;MKRTTLVLILAVLFGAVPALYARDYFGELPLSGTWEALVAYWAGEAPPRPEPGPLFVYSEKFVIHFDTIGTYAVLPKYAESVSVYAEHCWRLQVDSLGWAPLPMDSGRGGDDRYDIYIKGMPTAPESAHIGGRTWAESFYDDPYPYGHSSYIQVRHDLQ
;
A
#
# COMPACT_ATOMS: atom_id res chain seq x y z
N MET A 1 -10.89 39.33 28.08
CA MET A 1 -10.26 39.15 26.75
C MET A 1 -9.01 38.29 26.91
N LYS A 2 -9.09 37.02 26.48
CA LYS A 2 -8.01 36.04 26.63
C LYS A 2 -7.04 36.15 25.46
N ARG A 3 -5.75 36.28 25.77
CA ARG A 3 -4.63 36.19 24.84
C ARG A 3 -4.44 34.72 24.50
N THR A 4 -4.75 34.29 23.26
CA THR A 4 -4.46 32.91 22.81
C THR A 4 -4.32 32.80 21.29
N THR A 5 -3.88 33.88 20.64
CA THR A 5 -3.64 33.90 19.19
C THR A 5 -2.18 34.25 18.93
N LEU A 6 -1.25 33.34 19.27
CA LEU A 6 0.13 33.43 18.76
C LEU A 6 0.96 32.14 19.01
N VAL A 7 0.49 30.95 18.60
CA VAL A 7 1.37 29.75 18.52
C VAL A 7 1.06 28.91 17.26
N LEU A 8 0.57 29.52 16.17
CA LEU A 8 0.17 28.76 14.98
C LEU A 8 0.80 29.22 13.67
N ILE A 9 1.98 29.86 13.73
CA ILE A 9 2.67 30.34 12.51
C ILE A 9 4.10 29.78 12.36
N LEU A 10 4.66 28.99 13.29
CA LEU A 10 6.06 28.54 13.17
C LEU A 10 6.30 27.03 13.01
N ALA A 11 5.28 26.17 13.04
CA ALA A 11 5.47 24.72 12.95
C ALA A 11 5.49 24.16 11.51
N VAL A 12 5.24 24.98 10.48
CA VAL A 12 5.14 24.54 9.08
C VAL A 12 6.48 24.63 8.33
N LEU A 13 7.52 25.23 8.91
CA LEU A 13 8.77 25.52 8.17
C LEU A 13 9.92 24.53 8.40
N PHE A 14 9.83 23.59 9.34
CA PHE A 14 10.88 22.59 9.56
C PHE A 14 10.32 21.22 9.96
N GLY A 15 10.02 20.39 8.96
CA GLY A 15 10.42 18.98 8.91
C GLY A 15 10.18 18.04 10.10
N ALA A 16 9.22 18.30 10.99
CA ALA A 16 8.80 17.34 12.00
C ALA A 16 7.41 17.71 12.51
N VAL A 17 6.37 17.15 11.89
CA VAL A 17 5.11 16.92 12.62
C VAL A 17 5.21 15.50 13.17
N PRO A 18 5.50 15.32 14.46
CA PRO A 18 5.62 13.99 15.04
C PRO A 18 4.24 13.33 15.05
N ALA A 19 4.22 12.02 14.83
CA ALA A 19 3.07 11.12 14.70
C ALA A 19 1.92 11.30 15.73
N LEU A 20 2.12 12.09 16.78
CA LEU A 20 1.10 12.47 17.77
C LEU A 20 -0.11 13.22 17.19
N TYR A 21 0.05 14.05 16.15
CA TYR A 21 -1.09 14.82 15.60
C TYR A 21 -2.06 13.99 14.75
N ALA A 22 -1.64 12.84 14.20
CA ALA A 22 -2.47 12.02 13.32
C ALA A 22 -3.51 11.19 14.10
N ARG A 23 -3.17 10.77 15.32
CA ARG A 23 -4.07 9.97 16.17
C ARG A 23 -5.31 10.76 16.61
N ASP A 24 -5.14 12.06 16.86
CA ASP A 24 -6.22 12.94 17.30
C ASP A 24 -7.17 13.38 16.17
N TYR A 25 -6.74 13.32 14.90
CA TYR A 25 -7.56 13.74 13.76
C TYR A 25 -8.38 12.59 13.13
N PHE A 26 -7.92 11.34 13.22
CA PHE A 26 -8.56 10.20 12.56
C PHE A 26 -9.26 9.21 13.50
N GLY A 27 -9.14 9.37 14.82
CA GLY A 27 -9.85 8.58 15.83
C GLY A 27 -9.36 7.13 15.98
N GLU A 28 -9.24 6.41 14.87
CA GLU A 28 -8.67 5.07 14.73
C GLU A 28 -7.56 5.08 13.67
N LEU A 29 -6.58 4.19 13.79
CA LEU A 29 -5.55 4.04 12.76
C LEU A 29 -6.24 3.64 11.43
N PRO A 30 -5.89 4.27 10.29
CA PRO A 30 -6.49 3.92 9.02
C PRO A 30 -6.26 2.43 8.71
N LEU A 31 -7.32 1.73 8.30
CA LEU A 31 -7.27 0.29 7.99
C LEU A 31 -6.33 -0.03 6.82
N SER A 32 -6.03 0.97 5.98
CA SER A 32 -4.94 0.94 5.02
C SER A 32 -3.73 1.63 5.64
N GLY A 33 -2.65 0.89 5.92
CA GLY A 33 -1.40 1.41 6.52
C GLY A 33 -0.56 2.25 5.56
N THR A 34 -1.23 3.06 4.74
CA THR A 34 -0.67 3.95 3.72
C THR A 34 0.13 5.07 4.35
N TRP A 35 -0.25 5.56 5.53
CA TRP A 35 0.48 6.62 6.22
C TRP A 35 1.83 6.14 6.73
N GLU A 36 1.89 4.98 7.37
CA GLU A 36 3.13 4.37 7.85
C GLU A 36 4.10 4.10 6.69
N ALA A 37 3.56 3.62 5.55
CA ALA A 37 4.35 3.40 4.35
C ALA A 37 4.89 4.72 3.75
N LEU A 38 4.10 5.80 3.78
CA LEU A 38 4.51 7.12 3.31
C LEU A 38 5.60 7.73 4.20
N VAL A 39 5.46 7.62 5.53
CA VAL A 39 6.46 8.07 6.50
C VAL A 39 7.78 7.32 6.30
N ALA A 40 7.73 5.99 6.16
CA ALA A 40 8.91 5.17 5.86
C ALA A 40 9.56 5.59 4.54
N TYR A 41 8.77 5.81 3.48
CA TYR A 41 9.28 6.27 2.20
C TYR A 41 10.01 7.63 2.31
N TRP A 42 9.41 8.62 2.97
CA TRP A 42 10.04 9.93 3.17
C TRP A 42 11.26 9.90 4.08
N ALA A 43 11.36 8.94 4.99
CA ALA A 43 12.56 8.67 5.77
C ALA A 43 13.67 7.97 4.95
N GLY A 44 13.40 7.58 3.70
CA GLY A 44 14.31 6.79 2.86
C GLY A 44 14.31 5.30 3.20
N GLU A 45 13.35 4.84 4.00
CA GLU A 45 13.22 3.45 4.49
C GLU A 45 12.26 2.62 3.62
N ALA A 46 12.16 2.89 2.31
CA ALA A 46 11.34 2.08 1.42
C ALA A 46 11.77 0.61 1.52
N PRO A 47 10.96 -0.29 2.11
CA PRO A 47 11.38 -1.66 2.31
C PRO A 47 11.54 -2.32 0.94
N PRO A 48 12.54 -3.20 0.80
CA PRO A 48 12.72 -3.92 -0.45
C PRO A 48 11.42 -4.64 -0.80
N ARG A 49 11.11 -4.67 -2.10
CA ARG A 49 10.01 -5.47 -2.63
C ARG A 49 10.13 -6.88 -2.05
N PRO A 50 9.03 -7.48 -1.58
CA PRO A 50 9.03 -8.87 -1.21
C PRO A 50 9.67 -9.75 -2.28
N GLU A 51 10.44 -10.74 -1.84
CA GLU A 51 10.75 -11.86 -2.72
C GLU A 51 9.43 -12.47 -3.24
N PRO A 52 9.32 -12.72 -4.56
CA PRO A 52 8.22 -13.47 -5.13
C PRO A 52 7.96 -14.75 -4.33
N GLY A 53 6.69 -14.96 -3.98
CA GLY A 53 6.29 -16.24 -3.42
C GLY A 53 6.52 -17.37 -4.44
N PRO A 54 6.67 -18.63 -4.02
CA PRO A 54 6.83 -19.74 -4.95
C PRO A 54 5.59 -19.98 -5.83
N LEU A 55 4.46 -19.35 -5.49
CA LEU A 55 3.18 -19.53 -6.14
C LEU A 55 2.64 -18.20 -6.67
N PHE A 56 1.92 -18.31 -7.78
CA PHE A 56 1.41 -17.18 -8.55
C PHE A 56 -0.05 -17.40 -8.95
N VAL A 57 -0.86 -16.35 -8.86
CA VAL A 57 -2.14 -16.27 -9.59
C VAL A 57 -2.00 -15.20 -10.66
N TYR A 58 -2.21 -15.59 -11.91
CA TYR A 58 -2.08 -14.71 -13.06
C TYR A 58 -3.43 -14.23 -13.56
N SER A 59 -3.54 -12.95 -13.86
CA SER A 59 -4.65 -12.37 -14.60
C SER A 59 -4.15 -11.48 -15.75
N GLU A 60 -5.05 -10.70 -16.35
CA GLU A 60 -4.72 -9.85 -17.50
C GLU A 60 -3.79 -8.70 -17.11
N LYS A 61 -4.09 -8.03 -15.99
CA LYS A 61 -3.35 -6.86 -15.52
C LYS A 61 -2.45 -7.16 -14.33
N PHE A 62 -2.72 -8.22 -13.56
CA PHE A 62 -2.05 -8.46 -12.28
C PHE A 62 -1.35 -9.83 -12.18
N VAL A 63 -0.33 -9.89 -11.34
CA VAL A 63 0.26 -11.12 -10.79
C VAL A 63 0.16 -11.08 -9.29
N ILE A 64 -0.45 -12.10 -8.70
CA ILE A 64 -0.53 -12.26 -7.26
C ILE A 64 0.56 -13.22 -6.80
N HIS A 65 1.50 -12.70 -6.01
CA HIS A 65 2.61 -13.44 -5.41
C HIS A 65 2.21 -13.91 -4.02
N PHE A 66 2.32 -15.20 -3.74
CA PHE A 66 1.96 -15.73 -2.43
C PHE A 66 2.70 -17.02 -2.07
N ASP A 67 2.61 -17.40 -0.80
CA ASP A 67 3.11 -18.68 -0.29
C ASP A 67 1.96 -19.42 0.42
N THR A 68 2.01 -20.75 0.43
CA THR A 68 1.09 -21.62 1.18
C THR A 68 1.73 -22.29 2.38
N ILE A 69 3.04 -22.06 2.59
CA ILE A 69 3.81 -22.60 3.70
C ILE A 69 4.56 -21.50 4.46
N GLY A 70 4.96 -21.82 5.70
CA GLY A 70 5.72 -20.89 6.56
C GLY A 70 4.88 -19.80 7.24
N THR A 71 5.58 -18.86 7.88
CA THR A 71 4.98 -17.81 8.73
C THR A 71 4.04 -16.87 7.98
N TYR A 72 4.23 -16.74 6.65
CA TYR A 72 3.48 -15.83 5.80
C TYR A 72 2.50 -16.55 4.86
N ALA A 73 2.22 -17.83 5.12
CA ALA A 73 1.33 -18.67 4.35
C ALA A 73 -0.09 -18.08 4.23
N VAL A 74 -0.68 -18.20 3.05
CA VAL A 74 -2.06 -17.80 2.77
C VAL A 74 -2.80 -18.89 2.00
N LEU A 75 -4.13 -18.86 2.06
CA LEU A 75 -4.96 -19.81 1.31
C LEU A 75 -4.94 -19.47 -0.19
N PRO A 76 -4.79 -20.44 -1.11
CA PRO A 76 -4.85 -20.18 -2.55
C PRO A 76 -6.14 -19.47 -2.98
N LYS A 77 -7.29 -19.85 -2.40
CA LYS A 77 -8.59 -19.20 -2.66
C LYS A 77 -8.61 -17.71 -2.32
N TYR A 78 -7.83 -17.30 -1.33
CA TYR A 78 -7.70 -15.89 -0.99
C TYR A 78 -6.93 -15.14 -2.07
N ALA A 79 -5.82 -15.71 -2.57
CA ALA A 79 -5.07 -15.15 -3.70
C ALA A 79 -5.91 -15.06 -4.98
N GLU A 80 -6.71 -16.08 -5.27
CA GLU A 80 -7.69 -16.07 -6.37
C GLU A 80 -8.70 -14.92 -6.20
N SER A 81 -9.23 -14.73 -4.99
CA SER A 81 -10.19 -13.66 -4.70
C SER A 81 -9.57 -12.26 -4.89
N VAL A 82 -8.34 -12.07 -4.41
CA VAL A 82 -7.59 -10.81 -4.61
C VAL A 82 -7.40 -10.52 -6.11
N SER A 83 -7.03 -11.52 -6.91
CA SER A 83 -6.93 -11.37 -8.37
C SER A 83 -8.25 -10.91 -9.00
N VAL A 84 -9.37 -11.55 -8.64
CA VAL A 84 -10.70 -11.19 -9.15
C VAL A 84 -11.09 -9.75 -8.80
N TYR A 85 -10.88 -9.34 -7.54
CA TYR A 85 -11.23 -7.98 -7.10
C TYR A 85 -10.30 -6.92 -7.69
N ALA A 86 -9.00 -7.20 -7.85
CA ALA A 86 -8.07 -6.28 -8.50
C ALA A 86 -8.48 -5.99 -9.95
N GLU A 87 -8.81 -7.04 -10.71
CA GLU A 87 -9.34 -6.91 -12.08
C GLU A 87 -10.68 -6.16 -12.11
N HIS A 88 -11.55 -6.39 -11.13
CA HIS A 88 -12.81 -5.66 -11.03
C HIS A 88 -12.59 -4.16 -10.79
N CYS A 89 -11.68 -3.81 -9.87
CA CYS A 89 -11.29 -2.42 -9.61
C CYS A 89 -10.70 -1.77 -10.87
N TRP A 90 -9.85 -2.48 -11.62
CA TRP A 90 -9.32 -1.99 -12.89
C TRP A 90 -10.42 -1.66 -13.89
N ARG A 91 -11.34 -2.61 -14.15
CA ARG A 91 -12.45 -2.40 -15.10
C ARG A 91 -13.34 -1.22 -14.74
N LEU A 92 -13.56 -0.97 -13.44
CA LEU A 92 -14.34 0.17 -13.00
C LEU A 92 -13.55 1.47 -13.10
N GLN A 93 -12.36 1.53 -12.51
CA GLN A 93 -11.62 2.78 -12.36
C GLN A 93 -10.94 3.21 -13.66
N VAL A 94 -10.26 2.29 -14.32
CA VAL A 94 -9.51 2.58 -15.55
C VAL A 94 -10.47 2.53 -16.75
N ASP A 95 -11.10 1.38 -17.00
CA ASP A 95 -11.84 1.20 -18.25
C ASP A 95 -13.17 1.99 -18.27
N SER A 96 -13.88 2.09 -17.14
CA SER A 96 -15.19 2.76 -17.08
C SER A 96 -15.11 4.24 -16.68
N LEU A 97 -14.33 4.59 -15.65
CA LEU A 97 -14.19 5.98 -15.20
C LEU A 97 -13.10 6.75 -15.94
N GLY A 98 -12.31 6.08 -16.77
CA GLY A 98 -11.26 6.71 -17.57
C GLY A 98 -10.09 7.22 -16.73
N TRP A 99 -9.90 6.69 -15.52
CA TRP A 99 -8.71 7.02 -14.74
C TRP A 99 -7.49 6.51 -15.50
N ALA A 100 -6.38 7.25 -15.39
CA ALA A 100 -5.15 6.78 -15.97
C ALA A 100 -4.80 5.38 -15.40
N PRO A 101 -4.20 4.49 -16.20
CA PRO A 101 -3.65 3.24 -15.71
C PRO A 101 -2.39 3.51 -14.88
N LEU A 102 -2.14 2.64 -13.91
CA LEU A 102 -0.92 2.68 -13.11
C LEU A 102 0.33 2.54 -14.00
N PRO A 103 1.51 2.97 -13.55
CA PRO A 103 2.75 2.82 -14.32
C PRO A 103 3.12 1.35 -14.47
N MET A 104 3.35 0.86 -15.70
CA MET A 104 3.77 -0.53 -15.92
C MET A 104 5.00 -0.89 -15.08
N ASP A 105 5.01 -2.10 -14.53
CA ASP A 105 6.08 -2.54 -13.61
C ASP A 105 7.42 -2.82 -14.32
N SER A 106 7.45 -2.70 -15.66
CA SER A 106 8.65 -2.72 -16.49
C SER A 106 9.52 -3.96 -16.26
N GLY A 107 8.89 -5.13 -16.13
CA GLY A 107 9.55 -6.40 -15.87
C GLY A 107 9.96 -6.65 -14.41
N ARG A 108 9.72 -5.70 -13.49
CA ARG A 108 9.96 -5.93 -12.06
C ARG A 108 8.95 -6.97 -11.56
N GLY A 109 9.42 -7.96 -10.81
CA GLY A 109 8.62 -9.09 -10.31
C GLY A 109 8.34 -10.24 -11.29
N GLY A 110 8.81 -10.14 -12.54
CA GLY A 110 8.90 -11.28 -13.46
C GLY A 110 8.27 -11.05 -14.83
N ASP A 111 7.34 -10.09 -14.96
CA ASP A 111 6.76 -9.66 -16.24
C ASP A 111 6.22 -8.21 -16.18
N ASP A 112 5.43 -7.78 -17.17
CA ASP A 112 4.95 -6.39 -17.30
C ASP A 112 3.63 -6.10 -16.56
N ARG A 113 3.00 -7.11 -15.95
CA ARG A 113 1.79 -6.94 -15.14
C ARG A 113 2.13 -6.35 -13.77
N TYR A 114 1.12 -5.81 -13.10
CA TYR A 114 1.29 -5.25 -11.75
C TYR A 114 1.37 -6.35 -10.70
N ASP A 115 2.35 -6.25 -9.82
CA ASP A 115 2.52 -7.20 -8.73
C ASP A 115 1.68 -6.85 -7.49
N ILE A 116 1.02 -7.86 -6.93
CA ILE A 116 0.41 -7.81 -5.61
C ILE A 116 1.03 -8.92 -4.77
N TYR A 117 1.63 -8.56 -3.64
CA TYR A 117 2.26 -9.51 -2.72
C TYR A 117 1.35 -9.79 -1.54
N ILE A 118 0.86 -11.02 -1.42
CA ILE A 118 0.08 -11.41 -0.25
C ILE A 118 1.04 -12.04 0.76
N LYS A 119 1.11 -11.46 1.95
CA LYS A 119 1.87 -11.99 3.08
C LYS A 119 0.96 -12.11 4.28
N GLY A 120 1.05 -13.23 4.98
CA GLY A 120 0.43 -13.31 6.29
C GLY A 120 1.08 -12.32 7.26
N MET A 121 0.50 -11.14 7.48
CA MET A 121 1.09 -10.20 8.44
C MET A 121 0.89 -10.73 9.86
N PRO A 122 1.94 -10.75 10.70
CA PRO A 122 1.77 -11.15 12.10
C PRO A 122 0.80 -10.21 12.80
N THR A 123 -0.09 -10.77 13.62
CA THR A 123 -1.06 -10.04 14.44
C THR A 123 -0.39 -9.33 15.63
N ALA A 124 0.75 -8.67 15.41
CA ALA A 124 1.36 -7.83 16.43
C ALA A 124 0.35 -6.73 16.83
N PRO A 125 0.26 -6.34 18.12
CA PRO A 125 -0.78 -5.43 18.60
C PRO A 125 -0.84 -4.11 17.83
N GLU A 126 0.31 -3.55 17.44
CA GLU A 126 0.39 -2.33 16.64
C GLU A 126 -0.05 -2.47 15.17
N SER A 127 -0.12 -3.69 14.63
CA SER A 127 -0.50 -3.97 13.23
C SER A 127 -1.79 -4.79 13.10
N ALA A 128 -2.42 -5.15 14.22
CA ALA A 128 -3.62 -5.98 14.30
C ALA A 128 -4.86 -5.36 13.63
N HIS A 129 -4.80 -4.09 13.22
CA HIS A 129 -5.89 -3.38 12.54
C HIS A 129 -5.60 -3.06 11.07
N ILE A 130 -4.39 -3.32 10.58
CA ILE A 130 -4.02 -2.97 9.20
C ILE A 130 -4.36 -4.15 8.29
N GLY A 131 -5.34 -3.96 7.41
CA GLY A 131 -5.76 -4.96 6.43
C GLY A 131 -4.83 -5.08 5.23
N GLY A 132 -4.04 -4.04 4.97
CA GLY A 132 -3.01 -4.02 3.94
C GLY A 132 -2.21 -2.72 3.93
N ARG A 133 -1.08 -2.71 3.23
CA ARG A 133 -0.19 -1.57 3.03
C ARG A 133 0.12 -1.43 1.56
N THR A 134 0.21 -0.19 1.08
CA THR A 134 0.74 0.12 -0.25
C THR A 134 2.07 0.83 -0.05
N TRP A 135 3.14 0.31 -0.66
CA TRP A 135 4.50 0.82 -0.47
C TRP A 135 4.95 1.57 -1.71
N ALA A 136 5.31 2.85 -1.57
CA ALA A 136 5.85 3.64 -2.66
C ALA A 136 7.27 3.18 -3.02
N GLU A 137 7.54 3.01 -4.31
CA GLU A 137 8.83 2.51 -4.82
C GLU A 137 9.60 3.60 -5.59
N SER A 138 9.04 4.06 -6.71
CA SER A 138 9.73 4.99 -7.61
C SER A 138 8.82 6.16 -7.96
N PHE A 139 9.37 7.37 -7.94
CA PHE A 139 8.65 8.58 -8.35
C PHE A 139 8.19 8.47 -9.81
N TYR A 140 6.96 8.88 -10.05
CA TYR A 140 6.31 8.78 -11.35
C TYR A 140 5.34 9.96 -11.54
N ASP A 141 5.83 11.01 -12.21
CA ASP A 141 5.19 12.33 -12.26
C ASP A 141 4.16 12.51 -13.39
N ASP A 142 4.12 11.57 -14.35
CA ASP A 142 3.27 11.65 -15.54
C ASP A 142 2.68 10.27 -15.83
N PRO A 143 1.34 10.08 -15.84
CA PRO A 143 0.29 11.10 -15.83
C PRO A 143 -0.16 11.56 -14.43
N TYR A 144 0.62 11.24 -13.39
CA TYR A 144 0.26 11.55 -12.00
C TYR A 144 1.26 12.53 -11.40
N PRO A 145 0.98 13.84 -11.38
CA PRO A 145 1.84 14.79 -10.70
C PRO A 145 2.04 14.38 -9.23
N TYR A 146 3.29 14.22 -8.82
CA TYR A 146 3.71 13.69 -7.52
C TYR A 146 3.32 12.23 -7.25
N GLY A 147 3.10 11.44 -8.31
CA GLY A 147 2.78 10.04 -8.23
C GLY A 147 3.97 9.16 -7.88
N HIS A 148 3.67 7.96 -7.42
CA HIS A 148 4.66 6.92 -7.16
C HIS A 148 4.14 5.59 -7.69
N SER A 149 5.03 4.80 -8.29
CA SER A 149 4.82 3.35 -8.42
C SER A 149 4.76 2.72 -7.04
N SER A 150 4.05 1.61 -6.92
CA SER A 150 3.89 0.95 -5.63
C SER A 150 3.59 -0.53 -5.77
N TYR A 151 3.89 -1.28 -4.71
CA TYR A 151 3.39 -2.64 -4.52
C TYR A 151 2.44 -2.70 -3.32
N ILE A 152 1.56 -3.68 -3.34
CA ILE A 152 0.54 -3.87 -2.29
C ILE A 152 0.90 -5.10 -1.46
N GLN A 153 0.80 -4.96 -0.14
CA GLN A 153 0.80 -6.04 0.84
C GLN A 153 -0.58 -6.15 1.48
N VAL A 154 -1.17 -7.34 1.47
CA VAL A 154 -2.51 -7.57 2.06
C VAL A 154 -2.45 -8.64 3.14
N ARG A 155 -3.18 -8.42 4.24
CA ARG A 155 -3.33 -9.36 5.35
C ARG A 155 -4.30 -10.48 4.97
N HIS A 156 -3.98 -11.70 5.39
CA HIS A 156 -4.70 -12.91 4.98
C HIS A 156 -5.86 -13.35 5.90
N ASP A 157 -5.98 -12.76 7.09
CA ASP A 157 -6.94 -13.13 8.14
C ASP A 157 -8.24 -12.30 8.09
N LEU A 158 -8.43 -11.47 7.06
CA LEU A 158 -9.68 -10.77 6.77
C LEU A 158 -10.66 -11.74 6.12
N GLN A 159 -11.19 -12.68 6.90
CA GLN A 159 -12.26 -13.60 6.50
C GLN A 159 -13.47 -13.45 7.41
#